data_AF-A0A816C9Y8-F1
#
_entry.id   AF-A0A816C9Y8-F1
#
_cell.length_a   1.000
_cell.length_b   1.000
_cell.length_c   1.000
_cell.angle_alpha   90.00
_cell.angle_beta   90.00
_cell.angle_gamma   90.00
#
_symmetry.space_group_name_H-M   'P 1'
#
loop_
_entity.id
_entity.type
_entity.pdbx_description
1 polymer ?
#
loop_
_entity_poly.entity_id
_entity_poly.type
_entity_poly.pdbx_seq_one_letter_code
_entity_poly.pdbx_strand_id
1 'polypeptide(L)' 'MCRYFQMGKSTKDKRDIYYRLAKEQGWRARSAFKLLQIHDEFNILNDDVKRVIDLCAAPGSWSQVLSRTLYKT' A
#
# COMPACT_ATOMS: atom_id res chain seq x y z
N MET A 1 -5.33 29.55 16.29
CA MET A 1 -5.96 28.45 17.05
C MET A 1 -7.06 27.82 16.21
N CYS A 2 -6.78 26.74 15.48
CA CYS A 2 -7.81 25.98 14.77
C CYS A 2 -8.31 24.89 15.73
N ARG A 3 -9.60 24.93 16.10
CA ARG A 3 -10.17 24.03 17.12
C ARG A 3 -10.26 22.62 16.56
N TYR A 4 -9.71 21.67 17.31
CA TYR A 4 -9.97 20.23 17.21
C TYR A 4 -11.48 19.98 17.25
N PHE A 5 -12.09 19.67 16.11
CA PHE A 5 -13.44 19.13 16.08
C PHE A 5 -13.34 17.64 16.43
N GLN A 6 -13.73 17.28 17.66
CA GLN A 6 -13.86 15.89 18.05
C GLN A 6 -15.00 15.26 17.24
N MET A 7 -14.66 14.48 16.21
CA MET A 7 -15.63 13.59 15.57
C MET A 7 -15.82 12.34 16.42
N GLY A 8 -17.06 12.10 16.82
CA GLY A 8 -17.49 10.97 17.64
C GLY A 8 -17.03 9.61 17.09
N LYS A 9 -16.71 8.71 18.03
CA LYS A 9 -16.30 7.33 17.77
C LYS A 9 -17.42 6.54 17.08
N SER A 10 -17.50 6.65 15.76
CA SER A 10 -18.21 5.69 14.93
C SER A 10 -17.29 4.51 14.61
N THR A 11 -17.83 3.30 14.50
CA THR A 11 -17.14 2.06 14.08
C THR A 11 -16.44 2.13 12.70
N LYS A 12 -16.44 3.30 12.04
CA LYS A 12 -15.61 3.63 10.87
C LYS A 12 -14.11 3.63 11.17
N ASP A 13 -13.69 3.99 12.38
CA ASP A 13 -12.28 4.23 12.73
C ASP A 13 -11.39 2.97 12.60
N LYS A 14 -11.96 1.77 12.84
CA LYS A 14 -11.24 0.49 12.68
C LYS A 14 -10.99 0.11 11.22
N ARG A 15 -11.82 0.55 10.27
CA ARG A 15 -11.74 0.13 8.86
C ARG A 15 -10.61 0.81 8.09
N ASP A 16 -10.12 1.94 8.57
CA ASP A 16 -9.14 2.79 7.89
C ASP A 16 -7.71 2.70 8.45
N ILE A 17 -7.38 1.64 9.19
CA ILE A 17 -6.00 1.41 9.65
C ILE A 17 -5.04 1.36 8.46
N TYR A 18 -5.35 0.55 7.44
CA TYR A 18 -4.52 0.47 6.23
C TYR A 18 -4.54 1.72 5.38
N TYR A 19 -5.58 2.56 5.48
CA TYR A 19 -5.58 3.85 4.80
C TYR A 19 -4.61 4.82 5.47
N ARG A 20 -4.63 4.91 6.81
CA ARG A 20 -3.67 5.69 7.59
C ARG A 20 -2.24 5.20 7.39
N LEU A 21 -2.02 3.90 7.54
CA LEU A 21 -0.72 3.28 7.30
C LEU A 21 -0.21 3.53 5.88
N ALA A 22 -1.10 3.49 4.87
CA ALA A 22 -0.70 3.79 3.49
C ALA A 22 -0.16 5.23 3.39
N LYS A 23 -0.85 6.20 3.99
CA LYS A 23 -0.41 7.59 3.99
C LYS A 23 0.90 7.78 4.76
N GLU A 24 1.02 7.17 5.94
CA GLU A 24 2.23 7.23 6.78
C GLU A 24 3.46 6.63 6.06
N GLN A 25 3.29 5.54 5.32
CA GLN A 25 4.37 4.87 4.58
C GLN A 25 4.57 5.40 3.14
N GLY A 26 3.84 6.45 2.75
CA GLY A 26 3.94 7.08 1.43
C GLY A 26 3.42 6.23 0.27
N TRP A 27 2.50 5.30 0.54
CA TRP A 27 1.78 4.54 -0.49
C TRP A 27 0.61 5.36 -1.04
N ARG A 28 0.39 5.30 -2.36
CA ARG A 28 -0.70 6.03 -3.02
C ARG A 28 -2.09 5.52 -2.62
N ALA A 29 -2.21 4.24 -2.28
CA ALA A 29 -3.45 3.60 -1.87
C ALA A 29 -3.18 2.40 -0.95
N ARG A 30 -4.21 2.04 -0.16
CA ARG A 30 -4.19 0.89 0.76
C ARG A 30 -4.07 -0.47 0.07
N SER A 31 -4.24 -0.54 -1.25
CA SER A 31 -4.08 -1.78 -2.02
C SER A 31 -2.62 -2.27 -2.06
N ALA A 32 -1.64 -1.40 -1.80
CA ALA A 32 -0.22 -1.78 -1.70
C ALA A 32 -0.01 -2.94 -0.70
N PHE A 33 -0.68 -2.88 0.45
CA PHE A 33 -0.57 -3.91 1.49
C PHE A 33 -1.02 -5.29 1.04
N LYS A 34 -1.97 -5.39 0.10
CA LYS A 34 -2.40 -6.68 -0.44
C LYS A 34 -1.26 -7.36 -1.20
N LEU A 35 -0.57 -6.62 -2.06
CA LEU A 35 0.54 -7.17 -2.82
C LEU A 35 1.73 -7.49 -1.92
N LEU A 36 2.00 -6.66 -0.90
CA LEU A 36 3.04 -6.94 0.09
C LEU A 36 2.75 -8.23 0.87
N GLN A 37 1.51 -8.45 1.32
CA GLN A 37 1.11 -9.67 2.02
C GLN A 37 1.19 -10.91 1.12
N ILE A 38 0.72 -10.80 -0.14
CA ILE A 38 0.85 -11.89 -1.12
C ILE A 38 2.32 -12.21 -1.38
N HIS A 39 3.18 -11.19 -1.47
CA HIS A 39 4.60 -11.41 -1.65
C HIS A 39 5.25 -12.06 -0.42
N ASP A 40 4.84 -11.68 0.80
CA ASP A 40 5.32 -12.28 2.06
C ASP A 40 4.95 -13.77 2.16
N GLU A 41 3.75 -14.16 1.73
CA GLU A 41 3.27 -15.55 1.79
C GLU A 41 3.82 -16.43 0.66
N PHE A 42 3.88 -15.91 -0.57
CA PHE A 42 4.16 -16.70 -1.77
C PHE A 42 5.50 -16.38 -2.45
N ASN A 43 6.23 -15.38 -1.97
CA ASN A 43 7.49 -14.92 -2.54
C ASN A 43 7.45 -14.66 -4.07
N ILE A 44 6.34 -14.11 -4.57
CA ILE A 44 6.09 -13.95 -6.02
C ILE A 44 6.95 -12.89 -6.73
N LEU A 45 7.66 -12.04 -5.99
CA LEU A 45 8.53 -10.96 -6.51
C LEU A 45 9.99 -11.23 -6.12
N ASN A 46 10.45 -12.47 -6.25
CA ASN A 46 11.81 -12.88 -5.96
C ASN A 46 12.81 -12.37 -7.02
N ASP A 47 14.11 -12.59 -6.78
CA ASP A 47 15.20 -12.10 -7.63
C ASP A 47 15.20 -12.69 -9.06
N ASP A 48 14.49 -13.80 -9.28
CA ASP A 48 14.35 -14.42 -10.61
C ASP A 48 13.39 -13.63 -11.53
N VAL A 49 12.55 -12.77 -10.97
CA VAL A 49 11.57 -11.97 -11.73
C VAL A 49 12.28 -10.82 -12.44
N LYS A 50 12.43 -10.95 -13.77
CA LYS A 50 13.06 -9.91 -14.61
C LYS A 50 12.10 -8.83 -15.10
N ARG A 51 10.81 -9.13 -15.27
CA ARG A 51 9.81 -8.20 -15.80
C ARG A 51 8.45 -8.45 -15.17
N VAL A 52 7.71 -7.37 -14.92
CA VAL A 52 6.34 -7.41 -14.40
C VAL A 52 5.47 -6.43 -15.20
N ILE A 53 4.19 -6.78 -15.37
CA ILE A 53 3.18 -5.91 -15.98
C ILE A 53 2.07 -5.69 -14.96
N ASP A 54 1.80 -4.43 -14.61
CA ASP A 54 0.71 -4.01 -13.71
C ASP A 54 -0.46 -3.51 -14.56
N LEU A 55 -1.48 -4.36 -14.75
CA LEU A 55 -2.67 -4.03 -15.51
C LEU A 55 -3.66 -3.24 -14.65
N CYS A 56 -4.24 -2.17 -15.21
CA CYS A 56 -5.12 -1.26 -14.49
C CYS A 56 -4.45 -0.59 -13.27
N ALA A 57 -3.17 -0.24 -13.42
CA ALA A 57 -2.32 0.20 -12.33
C ALA A 57 -2.82 1.43 -11.58
N ALA A 58 -3.58 2.34 -12.21
CA ALA A 58 -4.01 3.62 -11.60
C ALA A 58 -4.67 3.39 -10.22
N PRO A 59 -4.21 4.09 -9.14
CA PRO A 59 -3.28 5.22 -9.08
C PRO A 59 -1.78 4.86 -9.02
N GLY A 60 -1.42 3.58 -9.04
CA GLY A 60 -0.06 3.07 -9.16
C GLY A 60 0.53 2.47 -7.89
N SER A 61 -0.30 2.06 -6.91
CA SER A 61 0.21 1.57 -5.61
C SER A 61 0.92 0.23 -5.71
N TRP A 62 0.49 -0.65 -6.60
CA TRP A 62 1.18 -1.92 -6.87
C TRP A 62 2.48 -1.67 -7.63
N SER A 63 2.44 -0.84 -8.67
CA SER A 63 3.65 -0.32 -9.33
C SER A 63 4.69 0.29 -8.36
N GLN A 64 4.26 1.02 -7.32
CA GLN A 64 5.19 1.49 -6.28
C GLN A 64 5.83 0.35 -5.49
N VAL A 65 5.06 -0.68 -5.12
CA VAL A 65 5.58 -1.86 -4.43
C VAL A 65 6.59 -2.57 -5.32
N LEU A 66 6.23 -2.83 -6.59
CA LEU A 66 7.11 -3.44 -7.58
C LEU A 66 8.43 -2.66 -7.71
N SER A 67 8.37 -1.33 -7.81
CA SER A 67 9.55 -0.48 -7.92
C SER A 67 10.46 -0.58 -6.69
N ARG A 68 9.89 -0.59 -5.47
CA ARG A 68 10.68 -0.69 -4.23
C ARG A 68 11.22 -2.10 -3.96
N THR A 69 10.57 -3.14 -4.50
CA THR A 69 10.97 -4.54 -4.29
C THR A 69 12.00 -5.00 -5.33
N LEU A 70 11.73 -4.79 -6.62
CA LEU A 70 12.54 -5.35 -7.72
C LEU A 70 13.78 -4.53 -8.06
N TYR A 71 13.73 -3.21 -7.87
CA TYR A 71 14.79 -2.29 -8.27
C TYR A 71 15.47 -1.64 -7.06
N LYS A 72 15.68 -2.41 -5.99
CA LYS A 72 16.45 -1.95 -4.83
C LYS A 72 17.83 -1.50 -5.31
N THR A 73 18.08 -0.19 -5.23
CA THR A 73 19.40 0.41 -5.39
C THR A 73 20.14 0.34 -4.06
#